data_AF-A0A962CBB5-F1
#
_entry.id   AF-A0A962CBB5-F1
#
_cell.length_a   1.000
_cell.length_b   1.000
_cell.length_c   1.000
_cell.angle_alpha   90.00
_cell.angle_beta   90.00
_cell.angle_gamma   90.00
#
_symmetry.space_group_name_H-M   'P 1'
#
loop_
_entity.id
_entity.type
_entity.pdbx_description
1 polymer ?
#
loop_
_entity_poly.entity_id
_entity_poly.type
_entity_poly.pdbx_seq_one_letter_code
_entity_poly.pdbx_strand_id
1 'polypeptide(L)'
;GAADMREHVETLARVCRSFVSAHPNAGLPNAFGEYDETPEEMASTLREFATSGLLNLVGGCCGTTPAHIRAIADAVRGLAPRRLPVRDLAA
;
A
#
# COMPACT_ATOMS: atom_id res chain seq x y z
N GLY A 1 -8.99 2.55 6.24
CA GLY A 1 -7.84 1.63 6.20
C GLY A 1 -6.88 2.07 5.13
N ALA A 2 -6.84 1.36 3.99
CA ALA A 2 -5.93 1.69 2.89
C ALA A 2 -6.20 3.09 2.30
N ALA A 3 -7.46 3.44 2.05
CA ALA A 3 -7.83 4.71 1.41
C ALA A 3 -7.33 5.95 2.19
N ASP A 4 -7.48 5.92 3.52
CA ASP A 4 -7.04 7.01 4.41
C ASP A 4 -5.52 7.25 4.38
N MET A 5 -4.74 6.24 3.98
CA MET A 5 -3.27 6.37 3.90
C MET A 5 -2.81 7.09 2.63
N ARG A 6 -3.67 7.35 1.64
CA ARG A 6 -3.25 7.75 0.29
C ARG A 6 -2.37 8.99 0.27
N GLU A 7 -2.79 10.07 0.91
CA GLU A 7 -2.05 11.34 0.92
C GLU A 7 -0.70 11.23 1.65
N HIS A 8 -0.67 10.42 2.71
CA HIS A 8 0.54 10.15 3.48
C HIS A 8 1.55 9.32 2.68
N VAL A 9 1.07 8.27 2.01
CA VAL A 9 1.90 7.42 1.14
C VAL A 9 2.45 8.23 -0.03
N GLU A 10 1.66 9.12 -0.63
CA GLU A 10 2.14 10.02 -1.69
C GLU A 10 3.23 10.96 -1.21
N THR A 11 3.03 11.55 -0.03
CA THR A 11 4.02 12.44 0.57
C THR A 11 5.32 11.70 0.83
N LEU A 12 5.27 10.49 1.41
CA LEU A 12 6.44 9.63 1.59
C LEU A 12 7.08 9.27 0.24
N ALA A 13 6.29 8.90 -0.77
CA ALA A 13 6.77 8.61 -2.11
C ALA A 13 7.41 9.84 -2.82
N ARG A 14 7.07 11.06 -2.40
CA ARG A 14 7.70 12.27 -2.93
C ARG A 14 9.03 12.58 -2.23
N VAL A 15 9.10 12.42 -0.91
CA VAL A 15 10.24 12.92 -0.10
C VAL A 15 11.28 11.85 0.24
N CYS A 16 10.88 10.59 0.33
CA CYS A 16 11.78 9.52 0.74
C CYS A 16 12.73 9.14 -0.40
N ARG A 17 14.03 9.11 -0.08
CA ARG A 17 15.08 8.55 -0.94
C ARG A 17 15.20 7.02 -0.80
N SER A 18 14.53 6.44 0.18
CA SER A 18 14.42 5.00 0.41
C SER A 18 13.16 4.44 -0.23
N PHE A 19 13.09 3.10 -0.25
CA PHE A 19 11.88 2.38 -0.62
C PHE A 19 10.72 2.71 0.32
N VAL A 20 9.51 2.71 -0.24
CA VAL A 20 8.26 2.92 0.50
C VAL A 20 7.47 1.62 0.56
N SER A 21 7.02 1.27 1.76
CA SER A 21 6.18 0.10 2.02
C SER A 21 4.88 0.53 2.68
N ALA A 22 3.76 -0.06 2.27
CA ALA A 22 2.46 0.17 2.90
C ALA A 22 1.85 -1.15 3.42
N HIS A 23 1.40 -1.12 4.67
CA HIS A 23 0.72 -2.23 5.34
C HIS A 23 -0.55 -1.69 6.04
N PRO A 24 -1.63 -1.42 5.30
CA PRO A 24 -2.86 -0.92 5.91
C PRO A 24 -3.55 -1.99 6.75
N ASN A 25 -4.38 -1.55 7.68
CA ASN A 25 -5.42 -2.40 8.25
C ASN A 25 -6.52 -2.66 7.19
N ALA A 26 -7.28 -3.75 7.34
CA ALA A 26 -8.49 -4.01 6.54
C ALA A 26 -9.63 -3.07 6.98
N GLY A 27 -9.53 -1.79 6.61
CA GLY A 27 -10.42 -0.74 7.09
C GLY A 27 -10.01 -0.17 8.46
N LEU A 28 -10.76 0.83 8.93
CA LEU A 28 -10.68 1.27 10.33
C LEU A 28 -11.55 0.33 11.18
N PRO A 29 -11.18 0.08 12.46
CA PRO A 29 -11.99 -0.78 13.31
C PRO A 29 -13.39 -0.17 13.50
N ASN A 30 -14.42 -1.00 13.40
CA ASN A 30 -15.80 -0.59 13.66
C ASN A 30 -16.07 -0.45 15.17
N ALA A 31 -17.31 -0.13 15.56
CA ALA A 31 -17.68 0.07 16.96
C ALA A 31 -17.49 -1.17 17.86
N PHE A 32 -17.36 -2.36 17.26
CA PHE A 32 -17.08 -3.63 17.94
C PHE A 32 -15.59 -4.02 17.91
N GLY A 33 -14.74 -3.19 17.28
CA GLY A 33 -13.31 -3.47 17.11
C GLY A 33 -12.99 -4.42 15.96
N GLU A 34 -13.97 -4.72 15.09
CA GLU A 34 -13.82 -5.61 13.94
C GLU A 34 -13.44 -4.82 12.67
N TYR A 35 -13.00 -5.55 11.64
CA TYR A 35 -12.49 -5.00 10.38
C TYR A 35 -13.35 -5.48 9.22
N ASP A 36 -14.06 -4.55 8.59
CA ASP A 36 -15.11 -4.85 7.60
C ASP A 36 -14.67 -4.70 6.14
N GLU A 37 -13.50 -4.11 5.89
CA GLU A 37 -12.99 -3.93 4.51
C GLU A 37 -12.67 -5.30 3.91
N THR A 38 -13.19 -5.55 2.71
CA THR A 38 -13.03 -6.84 2.02
C THR A 38 -11.67 -6.97 1.35
N PRO A 39 -11.21 -8.20 1.03
CA PRO A 39 -10.01 -8.43 0.22
C PRO A 39 -9.99 -7.63 -1.08
N GLU A 40 -11.12 -7.57 -1.78
CA GLU A 40 -11.26 -6.90 -3.08
C GLU A 40 -11.17 -5.38 -2.96
N GLU A 41 -11.82 -4.79 -1.95
CA GLU A 41 -11.74 -3.35 -1.68
C GLU A 41 -10.31 -2.92 -1.35
N MET A 42 -9.68 -3.62 -0.40
CA MET A 42 -8.31 -3.33 0.02
C MET A 42 -7.33 -3.50 -1.15
N ALA A 43 -7.46 -4.58 -1.93
CA ALA A 43 -6.61 -4.83 -3.08
C ALA A 43 -6.79 -3.80 -4.20
N SER A 44 -8.02 -3.33 -4.43
CA SER A 44 -8.30 -2.28 -5.42
C SER A 44 -7.57 -0.98 -5.09
N THR A 45 -7.64 -0.54 -3.83
CA THR A 45 -6.90 0.65 -3.36
C THR A 45 -5.38 0.46 -3.49
N LEU A 46 -4.85 -0.68 -3.05
CA LEU A 46 -3.42 -0.95 -3.13
C LEU A 46 -2.90 -1.10 -4.56
N ARG A 47 -3.74 -1.57 -5.49
CA ARG A 47 -3.45 -1.57 -6.93
C ARG A 47 -3.33 -0.15 -7.47
N GLU A 48 -4.18 0.79 -7.03
CA GLU A 48 -4.02 2.20 -7.40
C GLU A 48 -2.67 2.74 -6.90
N PHE A 49 -2.31 2.47 -5.65
CA PHE A 49 -1.05 2.96 -5.07
C PHE A 49 0.16 2.43 -5.86
N ALA A 50 0.14 1.14 -6.22
CA ALA A 50 1.18 0.51 -7.02
C ALA A 50 1.23 1.07 -8.45
N THR A 51 0.08 1.25 -9.10
CA THR A 51 -0.02 1.80 -10.47
C THR A 51 0.45 3.25 -10.53
N SER A 52 0.17 4.03 -9.48
CA SER A 52 0.65 5.40 -9.29
C SER A 52 2.14 5.48 -8.92
N GLY A 53 2.85 4.34 -8.85
CA GLY A 53 4.28 4.27 -8.61
C GLY A 53 4.67 4.72 -7.20
N LEU A 54 3.80 4.52 -6.22
CA LEU A 54 4.03 4.99 -4.84
C LEU A 54 4.75 3.97 -3.98
N LEU A 55 4.64 2.67 -4.31
CA LEU A 55 5.05 1.57 -3.46
C LEU A 55 6.20 0.74 -4.06
N ASN A 56 7.03 0.21 -3.18
CA ASN A 56 8.04 -0.81 -3.48
C ASN A 56 7.68 -2.17 -2.87
N LEU A 57 6.95 -2.14 -1.76
CA LEU A 57 6.45 -3.31 -1.05
C LEU A 57 5.04 -3.01 -0.53
N VAL A 58 4.20 -4.03 -0.49
CA VAL A 58 2.84 -3.92 0.01
C VAL A 58 2.45 -5.19 0.75
N GLY A 59 1.67 -5.03 1.82
CA GLY A 59 1.09 -6.13 2.58
C GLY A 59 -0.08 -5.66 3.42
N GLY A 60 -0.33 -6.34 4.53
CA GLY A 60 -1.44 -6.09 5.44
C GLY A 60 -1.01 -5.96 6.90
N CYS A 61 -1.83 -5.30 7.71
CA CYS A 61 -1.70 -5.18 9.16
C CYS A 61 -2.94 -5.79 9.85
N CYS A 62 -3.54 -5.13 10.84
CA CYS A 62 -4.69 -5.65 11.58
C CYS A 62 -5.92 -5.87 10.67
N GLY A 63 -6.68 -6.92 10.95
CA GLY A 63 -7.86 -7.31 10.17
C GLY A 63 -7.54 -8.03 8.84
N THR A 64 -6.31 -7.97 8.36
CA THR A 64 -5.95 -8.67 7.13
C THR A 64 -5.86 -10.18 7.33
N THR A 65 -6.28 -10.92 6.31
CA THR A 65 -6.32 -12.39 6.31
C THR A 65 -5.52 -12.95 5.13
N PRO A 66 -5.28 -14.28 5.05
CA PRO A 66 -4.67 -14.87 3.86
C PRO A 66 -5.42 -14.55 2.55
N ALA A 67 -6.74 -14.35 2.60
CA ALA A 67 -7.54 -13.93 1.44
C ALA A 67 -7.15 -12.51 0.98
N HIS A 68 -6.99 -11.57 1.92
CA HIS A 68 -6.49 -10.23 1.62
C HIS A 68 -5.11 -10.26 0.97
N ILE A 69 -4.16 -11.00 1.56
CA ILE A 69 -2.81 -11.08 1.03
C ILE A 69 -2.79 -11.67 -0.40
N ARG A 70 -3.62 -12.68 -0.67
CA ARG A 70 -3.77 -13.23 -2.03
C ARG A 70 -4.34 -12.19 -3.00
N ALA A 71 -5.42 -11.51 -2.63
CA ALA A 71 -6.05 -10.48 -3.47
C ALA A 71 -5.07 -9.34 -3.77
N ILE A 72 -4.33 -8.86 -2.76
CA ILE A 72 -3.29 -7.83 -2.92
C ILE A 72 -2.21 -8.31 -3.89
N ALA A 73 -1.65 -9.51 -3.65
CA ALA A 73 -0.58 -10.07 -4.47
C ALA A 73 -0.99 -10.24 -5.94
N ASP A 74 -2.22 -10.67 -6.20
CA ASP A 74 -2.75 -10.82 -7.55
C ASP A 74 -3.03 -9.45 -8.20
N ALA A 75 -3.54 -8.48 -7.45
CA ALA A 75 -3.84 -7.14 -7.95
C ALA A 75 -2.61 -6.32 -8.34
N VAL A 76 -1.47 -6.51 -7.65
CA VAL A 76 -0.21 -5.82 -7.96
C VAL A 76 0.75 -6.65 -8.83
N ARG A 77 0.38 -7.87 -9.20
CA ARG A 77 1.22 -8.77 -10.00
C ARG A 77 1.59 -8.13 -11.34
N GLY A 78 2.89 -8.09 -11.63
CA GLY A 78 3.41 -7.54 -12.89
C GLY A 78 3.51 -6.01 -12.93
N LEU A 79 3.10 -5.30 -11.89
CA LEU A 79 3.33 -3.85 -11.79
C LEU A 79 4.78 -3.58 -11.38
N ALA A 80 5.37 -2.54 -11.97
CA ALA A 80 6.72 -2.13 -11.62
C ALA A 80 6.73 -1.41 -10.25
N PRO A 81 7.70 -1.68 -9.38
CA PRO A 81 7.84 -0.95 -8.13
C PRO A 81 8.25 0.51 -8.38
N ARG A 82 7.96 1.39 -7.42
CA ARG A 82 8.39 2.80 -7.41
C ARG A 82 9.88 2.93 -7.72
N ARG A 83 10.22 3.81 -8.65
CA ARG A 83 11.63 4.17 -8.91
C ARG A 83 12.13 5.12 -7.84
N LEU A 84 13.30 4.82 -7.28
CA LEU A 84 13.96 5.75 -6.36
C LEU A 84 14.51 6.96 -7.14
N PRO A 85 14.52 8.15 -6.53
CA PRO A 85 15.22 9.29 -7.11
C PRO A 85 16.71 8.95 -7.25
N VAL A 86 17.25 9.19 -8.45
CA VAL A 86 18.68 8.98 -8.74
C VAL A 86 19.49 9.93 -7.88
N ARG A 87 20.48 9.41 -7.15
CA ARG A 87 21.47 10.26 -6.48
C ARG A 87 22.37 10.87 -7.55
N ASP A 88 22.45 12.19 -7.59
CA ASP A 88 23.69 12.80 -8.05
C ASP A 88 24.70 12.57 -6.91
N LEU A 89 25.69 11.70 -7.13
CA LEU A 89 26.69 11.36 -6.11
C LEU A 89 27.76 12.45 -5.94
N ALA A 90 27.52 13.65 -6.45
CA ALA A 90 28.41 14.80 -6.30
C ALA A 90 27.96 15.68 -5.12
N ALA A 91 28.47 15.38 -3.93
CA ALA A 91 28.64 16.34 -2.83
C ALA A 91 29.81 15.88 -1.95
#